data_AF-A0A2T6G9K4-F1
#
_entry.id   AF-A0A2T6G9K4-F1
#
_cell.length_a   1.000
_cell.length_b   1.000
_cell.length_c   1.000
_cell.angle_alpha   90.00
_cell.angle_beta   90.00
_cell.angle_gamma   90.00
#
_symmetry.space_group_name_H-M   'P 1'
#
loop_
_entity.id
_entity.type
_entity.pdbx_description
1 polymer ?
#
loop_
_entity_poly.entity_id
_entity_poly.type
_entity_poly.pdbx_seq_one_letter_code
_entity_poly.pdbx_strand_id
1 'polypeptide(L)'
;MPIFFILSFLFPFVADRPKSLRWGLLSLLAVTGTMVVTNIAVLLLFGDITVGFTYPLMIATRYIALADFIEHLEAFLMAIWLLGMFVKICVYYYLLVYIAAEWLGLSDYRLIVPPIGLLVTVFSVWVTPNLQVMAHFFATSGAIYLWVVKGALPMLLLGVALVRQKAGG
;
A
#
# COMPACT_ATOMS: atom_id res chain seq x y z
N MET A 1 2.64 3.13 -0.57
CA MET A 1 2.90 3.19 -2.03
C MET A 1 1.84 2.36 -2.76
N PRO A 2 1.33 2.77 -3.94
CA PRO A 2 0.27 2.02 -4.63
C PRO A 2 0.80 0.68 -5.13
N ILE A 3 0.01 -0.38 -4.95
CA ILE A 3 0.28 -1.72 -5.48
C ILE A 3 0.58 -1.69 -6.99
N PHE A 4 0.05 -0.69 -7.70
CA PHE A 4 0.23 -0.48 -9.13
C PHE A 4 1.69 -0.21 -9.54
N PHE A 5 2.44 0.57 -8.76
CA PHE A 5 3.87 0.80 -9.04
C PHE A 5 4.68 -0.47 -8.80
N ILE A 6 4.34 -1.23 -7.76
CA ILE A 6 4.96 -2.53 -7.49
C ILE A 6 4.63 -3.49 -8.64
N LEU A 7 3.38 -3.55 -9.10
CA LEU A 7 2.97 -4.39 -10.22
C LEU A 7 3.71 -4.01 -11.52
N SER A 8 3.97 -2.72 -11.78
CA SER A 8 4.81 -2.28 -12.90
C SER A 8 6.30 -2.63 -12.73
N PHE A 9 6.83 -2.63 -11.50
CA PHE A 9 8.22 -3.00 -11.20
C PHE A 9 8.45 -4.51 -11.14
N LEU A 10 7.41 -5.27 -10.76
CA LEU A 10 7.38 -6.73 -10.77
C LEU A 10 6.98 -7.27 -12.15
N PHE A 11 6.42 -6.41 -13.02
CA PHE A 11 6.04 -6.69 -14.41
C PHE A 11 7.16 -7.33 -15.25
N PRO A 12 8.43 -6.88 -15.19
CA PRO A 12 9.54 -7.55 -15.89
C PRO A 12 9.94 -8.91 -15.29
N PHE A 13 9.53 -9.22 -14.06
CA PHE A 13 9.83 -10.50 -13.39
C PHE A 13 8.75 -11.57 -13.60
N VAL A 14 7.62 -11.24 -14.21
CA VAL A 14 6.53 -12.19 -14.49
C VAL A 14 6.59 -12.63 -15.95
N ALA A 15 6.88 -13.92 -16.16
CA ALA A 15 7.15 -14.52 -17.47
C ALA A 15 6.02 -14.40 -18.52
N ASP A 16 4.75 -14.24 -18.10
CA ASP A 16 3.58 -14.28 -18.99
C ASP A 16 2.84 -12.91 -19.08
N ARG A 17 3.15 -12.16 -20.16
CA ARG A 17 2.67 -10.79 -20.43
C ARG A 17 1.12 -10.59 -20.43
N PRO A 18 0.28 -11.44 -21.05
CA PRO A 18 -1.17 -11.17 -21.12
C PRO A 18 -1.96 -11.71 -19.91
N LYS A 19 -1.46 -12.73 -19.22
CA LYS A 19 -2.11 -13.29 -18.03
C LYS A 19 -1.91 -12.37 -16.82
N SER A 20 -0.71 -11.80 -16.66
CA SER A 20 -0.37 -10.89 -15.56
C SER A 20 -1.33 -9.71 -15.45
N LEU A 21 -1.69 -9.08 -16.59
CA LEU A 21 -2.62 -7.95 -16.60
C LEU A 21 -4.03 -8.36 -16.15
N ARG A 22 -4.51 -9.54 -16.57
CA ARG A 22 -5.82 -10.07 -16.17
C ARG A 22 -5.88 -10.39 -14.67
N TRP A 23 -4.84 -11.04 -14.14
CA TRP A 23 -4.74 -11.33 -12.70
C TRP A 23 -4.55 -10.06 -11.87
N GLY A 24 -3.80 -9.08 -12.38
CA GLY A 24 -3.68 -7.75 -11.78
C GLY A 24 -5.03 -7.03 -11.71
N LEU A 25 -5.78 -7.00 -12.81
CA LEU A 25 -7.12 -6.41 -12.84
C LEU A 25 -8.10 -7.14 -11.92
N LEU A 26 -8.05 -8.48 -11.91
CA LEU A 26 -8.90 -9.31 -11.05
C LEU A 26 -8.58 -9.06 -9.57
N SER A 27 -7.30 -8.97 -9.20
CA SER A 27 -6.88 -8.63 -7.84
C SER A 27 -7.33 -7.23 -7.44
N LEU A 28 -7.29 -6.27 -8.37
CA LEU A 28 -7.75 -4.91 -8.13
C LEU A 28 -9.28 -4.84 -7.93
N LEU A 29 -10.04 -5.57 -8.75
CA LEU A 29 -11.49 -5.68 -8.62
C LEU A 29 -11.87 -6.40 -7.31
N ALA A 30 -11.17 -7.48 -6.96
CA ALA A 30 -11.40 -8.19 -5.70
C ALA A 30 -11.11 -7.29 -4.49
N VAL A 31 -9.98 -6.58 -4.49
CA VAL A 31 -9.63 -5.65 -3.40
C VAL A 31 -10.63 -4.51 -3.32
N THR A 32 -10.97 -3.86 -4.43
CA THR A 32 -11.95 -2.77 -4.45
C THR A 32 -13.33 -3.26 -3.99
N GLY A 33 -13.75 -4.44 -4.47
CA GLY A 33 -15.01 -5.07 -4.10
C GLY A 33 -15.10 -5.38 -2.61
N THR A 34 -14.07 -6.03 -2.05
CA THR A 34 -14.01 -6.30 -0.60
C THR A 34 -14.04 -5.01 0.23
N MET A 35 -13.37 -3.96 -0.24
CA MET A 35 -13.35 -2.66 0.43
C MET A 35 -14.71 -1.95 0.42
N VAL A 36 -15.45 -2.01 -0.70
CA VAL A 36 -16.80 -1.45 -0.81
C VAL A 36 -17.79 -2.23 0.06
N VAL A 37 -17.76 -3.57 0.00
CA VAL A 37 -18.65 -4.43 0.80
C VAL A 37 -18.43 -4.21 2.29
N THR A 38 -17.17 -4.13 2.73
CA THR A 38 -16.85 -3.87 4.14
C THR A 38 -17.28 -2.47 4.58
N ASN A 39 -17.14 -1.44 3.74
CA ASN A 39 -17.59 -0.09 4.07
C ASN A 39 -19.13 -0.02 4.18
N ILE A 40 -19.86 -0.65 3.25
CA ILE A 40 -21.33 -0.75 3.31
C ILE A 40 -21.77 -1.52 4.54
N ALA A 41 -21.15 -2.66 4.84
CA ALA A 41 -21.47 -3.46 6.02
C ALA A 41 -21.29 -2.65 7.31
N VAL A 42 -20.19 -1.88 7.42
CA VAL A 42 -19.93 -0.99 8.56
C VAL A 42 -20.95 0.15 8.66
N LEU A 43 -21.29 0.80 7.54
CA LEU A 43 -22.29 1.86 7.50
C LEU A 43 -23.69 1.36 7.91
N LEU A 44 -24.05 0.13 7.52
CA LEU A 44 -25.31 -0.49 7.91
C LEU A 44 -25.34 -0.88 9.41
N LEU A 45 -24.18 -1.19 9.99
CA LEU A 45 -24.07 -1.65 11.38
C LEU A 45 -23.99 -0.49 12.38
N PHE A 46 -23.33 0.61 12.00
CA PHE A 46 -23.11 1.77 12.87
C PHE A 46 -23.84 3.05 12.44
N GLY A 47 -24.34 3.18 11.21
CA GLY A 47 -25.00 4.41 10.75
C GLY A 47 -24.09 5.65 10.85
N ASP A 48 -24.64 6.80 11.24
CA ASP A 48 -23.92 8.10 11.25
C ASP A 48 -22.76 8.18 12.26
N ILE A 49 -22.73 7.34 13.30
CA ILE A 49 -21.61 7.30 14.26
C ILE A 49 -20.33 6.68 13.67
N THR A 50 -20.40 6.08 12.47
CA THR A 50 -19.23 5.56 11.74
C THR A 50 -18.15 6.62 11.50
N VAL A 51 -18.55 7.89 11.32
CA VAL A 51 -17.65 9.02 11.01
C VAL A 51 -16.68 9.31 12.17
N GLY A 52 -17.03 8.94 13.40
CA GLY A 52 -16.18 9.13 14.59
C GLY A 52 -15.13 8.04 14.80
N PHE A 53 -15.18 6.94 14.04
CA PHE A 53 -14.30 5.79 14.25
C PHE A 53 -13.15 5.77 13.25
N THR A 54 -11.91 5.75 13.74
CA THR A 54 -10.71 5.65 12.90
C THR A 54 -10.55 4.27 12.24
N TYR A 55 -11.07 3.21 12.87
CA TYR A 55 -11.02 1.82 12.37
C TYR A 55 -12.35 1.08 12.62
N PRO A 56 -13.45 1.48 11.96
CA PRO A 56 -14.78 1.01 12.30
C PRO A 56 -14.99 -0.48 12.01
N LEU A 57 -14.26 -1.06 11.05
CA LEU A 57 -14.27 -2.51 10.80
C LEU A 57 -13.73 -3.32 12.00
N MET A 58 -12.70 -2.79 12.66
CA MET A 58 -12.07 -3.42 13.83
C MET A 58 -12.97 -3.34 15.07
N ILE A 59 -13.76 -2.28 15.16
CA ILE A 59 -14.78 -2.12 16.21
C ILE A 59 -15.98 -3.04 15.93
N ALA A 60 -16.39 -3.18 14.66
CA ALA A 60 -17.43 -4.12 14.24
C ALA A 60 -17.10 -5.57 14.66
N THR A 61 -15.87 -6.00 14.42
CA THR A 61 -15.42 -7.35 14.78
C THR A 61 -15.39 -7.59 16.28
N ARG A 62 -15.05 -6.55 17.08
CA ARG A 62 -15.12 -6.62 18.55
C ARG A 62 -16.56 -6.68 19.06
N TYR A 63 -17.51 -6.04 18.37
CA TYR A 63 -18.92 -6.04 18.75
C TYR A 63 -19.61 -7.39 18.46
N ILE A 64 -19.18 -8.11 17.42
CA ILE A 64 -19.72 -9.44 17.05
C ILE A 64 -19.19 -10.56 17.96
N ALA A 65 -18.09 -10.32 18.70
CA ALA A 65 -17.50 -11.27 19.64
C ALA A 65 -18.33 -11.48 20.94
N LEU A 66 -19.61 -11.08 20.96
CA LEU A 66 -20.50 -11.13 22.13
C LEU A 66 -21.20 -12.48 22.33
N ALA A 67 -20.87 -13.52 21.56
CA ALA A 67 -21.35 -14.88 21.79
C ALA A 67 -20.16 -15.78 22.16
N ASP A 68 -20.20 -16.33 23.38
CA ASP A 68 -19.22 -17.12 24.17
C ASP A 68 -18.35 -18.19 23.46
N PHE A 69 -18.38 -18.32 22.14
CA PHE A 69 -17.67 -19.36 21.37
C PHE A 69 -16.51 -18.83 20.50
N ILE A 70 -16.43 -17.51 20.23
CA ILE A 70 -15.48 -16.91 19.27
C ILE A 70 -14.64 -15.78 19.89
N GLU A 71 -14.43 -15.81 21.20
CA GLU A 71 -13.79 -14.73 21.98
C GLU A 71 -12.34 -14.38 21.53
N HIS A 72 -11.66 -15.30 20.82
CA HIS A 72 -10.25 -15.13 20.41
C HIS A 72 -10.03 -14.95 18.89
N LEU A 73 -11.09 -14.82 18.08
CA LEU A 73 -10.94 -14.60 16.63
C LEU A 73 -10.24 -13.27 16.31
N GLU A 74 -10.39 -12.27 17.17
CA GLU A 74 -9.70 -10.99 17.04
C GLU A 74 -8.18 -11.17 16.98
N ALA A 75 -7.61 -11.98 17.88
CA ALA A 75 -6.17 -12.25 17.91
C ALA A 75 -5.68 -12.97 16.65
N PHE A 76 -6.48 -13.90 16.12
CA PHE A 76 -6.17 -14.63 14.89
C PHE A 76 -6.19 -13.70 13.65
N LEU A 77 -7.21 -12.85 13.54
CA LEU A 77 -7.30 -11.86 12.47
C LEU A 77 -6.15 -10.85 12.54
N MET A 78 -5.79 -10.41 13.75
CA MET A 78 -4.63 -9.56 13.98
C MET A 78 -3.34 -10.22 13.53
N ALA A 79 -3.13 -11.51 13.82
CA ALA A 79 -1.95 -12.24 13.39
C ALA A 79 -1.82 -12.31 11.86
N ILE A 80 -2.92 -12.63 11.16
CA ILE A 80 -2.95 -12.63 9.68
C ILE A 80 -2.65 -11.23 9.14
N TRP A 81 -3.26 -10.21 9.74
CA TRP A 81 -3.04 -8.82 9.34
C TRP A 81 -1.59 -8.38 9.54
N LEU A 82 -0.99 -8.75 10.67
CA LEU A 82 0.40 -8.46 11.00
C LEU A 82 1.37 -9.15 10.02
N LEU A 83 1.12 -10.41 9.70
CA LEU A 83 1.88 -11.16 8.69
C LEU A 83 1.75 -10.49 7.31
N GLY A 84 0.55 -10.09 6.92
CA GLY A 84 0.31 -9.38 5.66
C GLY A 84 1.03 -8.02 5.62
N MET A 85 1.06 -7.31 6.74
CA MET A 85 1.82 -6.05 6.86
C MET A 85 3.32 -6.31 6.77
N PHE A 86 3.84 -7.34 7.44
CA PHE A 86 5.23 -7.74 7.41
C PHE A 86 5.69 -8.05 5.99
N VAL A 87 4.97 -8.90 5.26
CA VAL A 87 5.28 -9.22 3.86
C VAL A 87 5.30 -7.96 2.99
N LYS A 88 4.33 -7.05 3.18
CA LYS A 88 4.31 -5.77 2.45
C LYS A 88 5.55 -4.93 2.74
N ILE A 89 5.96 -4.82 4.00
CA ILE A 89 7.15 -4.06 4.40
C ILE A 89 8.40 -4.68 3.75
N CYS A 90 8.56 -6.00 3.79
CA CYS A 90 9.67 -6.69 3.15
C CYS A 90 9.76 -6.39 1.65
N VAL A 91 8.63 -6.48 0.94
CA VAL A 91 8.56 -6.18 -0.51
C VAL A 91 8.93 -4.72 -0.79
N TYR A 92 8.40 -3.77 -0.01
CA TYR A 92 8.75 -2.36 -0.19
C TYR A 92 10.22 -2.07 0.07
N TYR A 93 10.77 -2.65 1.13
CA TYR A 93 12.16 -2.49 1.50
C TYR A 93 13.09 -3.06 0.41
N TYR A 94 12.79 -4.24 -0.12
CA TYR A 94 13.50 -4.82 -1.25
C TYR A 94 13.47 -3.90 -2.47
N LEU A 95 12.29 -3.38 -2.84
CA LEU A 95 12.15 -2.48 -3.98
C LEU A 95 12.96 -1.19 -3.80
N LEU A 96 12.97 -0.64 -2.60
CA LEU A 96 13.68 0.59 -2.28
C LEU A 96 15.20 0.39 -2.39
N VAL A 97 15.73 -0.73 -1.87
CA VAL A 97 17.14 -1.09 -2.02
C VAL A 97 17.50 -1.34 -3.48
N TYR A 98 16.65 -2.05 -4.21
CA TYR A 98 16.87 -2.34 -5.63
C TYR A 98 16.94 -1.05 -6.47
N ILE A 99 15.96 -0.16 -6.32
CA ILE A 99 15.92 1.13 -7.03
C ILE A 99 17.13 2.00 -6.66
N ALA A 100 17.50 2.04 -5.38
CA ALA A 100 18.66 2.81 -4.91
C ALA A 100 19.98 2.25 -5.48
N ALA A 101 20.14 0.93 -5.52
CA ALA A 101 21.31 0.29 -6.11
C ALA A 101 21.44 0.59 -7.61
N GLU A 102 20.32 0.57 -8.34
CA GLU A 102 20.29 0.90 -9.77
C GLU A 102 20.59 2.38 -10.03
N TRP A 103 20.07 3.29 -9.18
CA TRP A 103 20.41 4.72 -9.25
C TRP A 103 21.89 5.02 -8.97
N LEU A 104 22.50 4.27 -8.06
CA LEU A 104 23.90 4.42 -7.70
C LEU A 104 24.85 3.64 -8.64
N GLY A 105 24.30 2.84 -9.57
CA GLY A 105 25.07 2.03 -10.51
C GLY A 105 25.84 0.87 -9.87
N LEU A 106 25.41 0.40 -8.70
CA LEU A 106 26.08 -0.72 -8.01
C LEU A 106 25.64 -2.06 -8.58
N SER A 107 26.62 -2.92 -8.87
CA SER A 107 26.42 -4.30 -9.30
C SER A 107 25.94 -5.22 -8.18
N ASP A 108 26.16 -4.87 -6.91
CA ASP A 108 25.76 -5.67 -5.76
C ASP A 108 24.90 -4.86 -4.77
N TYR A 109 23.60 -5.17 -4.72
CA TYR A 109 22.63 -4.48 -3.86
C TYR A 109 22.83 -4.79 -2.37
N ARG A 110 23.52 -5.89 -2.04
CA ARG A 110 23.71 -6.38 -0.67
C ARG A 110 24.44 -5.39 0.24
N LEU A 111 25.36 -4.60 -0.32
CA LEU A 111 26.14 -3.62 0.44
C LEU A 111 25.29 -2.42 0.90
N ILE A 112 24.23 -2.11 0.16
CA ILE A 112 23.35 -0.96 0.40
C ILE A 112 22.18 -1.31 1.34
N VAL A 113 21.90 -2.60 1.55
CA VAL A 113 20.86 -3.06 2.48
C VAL A 113 21.01 -2.41 3.87
N PRO A 114 22.13 -2.59 4.61
CA PRO A 114 22.27 -2.03 5.96
C PRO A 114 22.08 -0.50 6.06
N PRO A 115 22.73 0.35 5.24
CA PRO A 115 22.55 1.80 5.35
C PRO A 115 21.12 2.25 5.04
N ILE A 116 20.46 1.62 4.06
CA ILE A 116 19.07 1.92 3.75
C ILE A 116 18.13 1.47 4.87
N GLY A 117 18.39 0.31 5.49
CA GLY A 117 17.60 -0.16 6.65
C GLY A 117 17.63 0.84 7.80
N LEU A 118 18.82 1.38 8.09
CA LEU A 118 19.00 2.39 9.12
C LEU A 118 18.25 3.69 8.78
N LEU A 119 18.39 4.18 7.54
CA LEU A 119 17.67 5.37 7.09
C LEU A 119 16.16 5.19 7.21
N VAL A 120 15.60 4.09 6.72
CA VAL A 120 14.16 3.81 6.81
C VAL A 120 13.68 3.82 8.27
N THR A 121 14.46 3.25 9.18
CA THR A 121 14.12 3.21 10.61
C THR A 121 14.10 4.60 11.23
N VAL A 122 15.12 5.43 10.94
CA VAL A 122 15.20 6.81 11.44
C VAL A 122 14.06 7.67 10.87
N PHE A 123 13.82 7.57 9.56
CA PHE A 123 12.73 8.30 8.90
C PHE A 123 11.36 7.86 9.41
N SER A 124 11.16 6.58 9.76
CA SER A 124 9.89 6.11 10.32
C SER A 124 9.55 6.83 11.62
N VAL A 125 10.54 7.01 12.51
CA VAL A 125 10.34 7.71 13.78
C VAL A 125 10.12 9.21 13.56
N TRP A 126 10.84 9.80 12.60
CA TRP A 126 10.78 11.23 12.33
C TRP A 126 9.47 11.66 11.64
N VAL A 127 8.99 10.89 10.67
CA VAL A 127 7.81 11.22 9.86
C VAL A 127 6.52 10.93 10.62
N THR A 128 6.51 9.93 11.50
CA THR A 128 5.28 9.49 12.17
C THR A 128 5.50 9.24 13.66
N PRO A 129 5.80 10.29 14.44
CA PRO A 129 6.11 10.14 15.86
C PRO A 129 4.90 9.67 16.67
N ASN A 130 3.68 10.02 16.24
CA ASN A 130 2.43 9.67 16.94
C ASN A 130 1.31 9.30 15.96
N LEU A 131 0.40 8.43 16.40
CA LEU A 131 -0.75 7.97 15.62
C LEU A 131 -1.68 9.12 15.21
N GLN A 132 -1.81 10.16 16.04
CA GLN A 132 -2.62 11.35 15.73
C GLN A 132 -2.03 12.18 14.57
N VAL A 133 -0.71 12.31 14.50
CA VAL A 133 -0.04 12.97 13.36
C VAL A 133 -0.27 12.16 12.08
N MET A 134 -0.24 10.83 12.17
CA MET A 134 -0.54 9.94 11.05
C MET A 134 -1.99 10.10 10.57
N ALA A 135 -2.95 10.09 11.50
CA ALA A 135 -4.37 10.24 11.20
C ALA A 135 -4.69 11.61 10.57
N HIS A 136 -4.10 12.68 11.10
CA HIS A 136 -4.23 14.02 10.54
C HIS A 136 -3.62 14.11 9.13
N PHE A 137 -2.47 13.48 8.91
CA PHE A 137 -1.88 13.40 7.57
C PHE A 137 -2.81 12.68 6.60
N PHE A 138 -3.41 11.54 6.97
CA PHE A 138 -4.35 10.82 6.11
C PHE A 138 -5.61 11.62 5.77
N ALA A 139 -6.15 12.37 6.74
CA ALA A 139 -7.37 13.16 6.57
C ALA A 139 -7.16 14.41 5.70
N THR A 140 -6.02 15.11 5.89
CA THR A 140 -5.82 16.44 5.29
C THR A 140 -4.91 16.39 4.07
N SER A 141 -3.74 15.77 4.20
CA SER A 141 -2.66 15.85 3.20
C SER A 141 -2.53 14.57 2.37
N GLY A 142 -3.09 13.46 2.84
CA GLY A 142 -2.98 12.14 2.23
C GLY A 142 -3.66 12.08 0.87
N ALA A 143 -4.84 12.70 0.74
CA ALA A 143 -5.54 12.78 -0.54
C ALA A 143 -4.70 13.51 -1.59
N ILE A 144 -4.19 14.70 -1.28
CA ILE A 144 -3.38 15.52 -2.18
C ILE A 144 -2.08 14.79 -2.56
N TYR A 145 -1.38 14.22 -1.57
CA TYR A 145 -0.16 13.44 -1.81
C TYR A 145 -0.42 12.26 -2.76
N LEU A 146 -1.52 11.53 -2.57
CA LEU A 146 -1.90 10.43 -3.45
C LEU A 146 -2.23 10.93 -4.86
N TRP A 147 -2.92 12.05 -5.02
CA TRP A 147 -3.23 12.61 -6.34
C TRP A 147 -1.98 13.04 -7.11
N VAL A 148 -1.04 13.72 -6.45
CA VAL A 148 0.20 14.17 -7.09
C VAL A 148 1.07 12.98 -7.48
N VAL A 149 1.32 12.04 -6.55
CA VAL A 149 2.21 10.91 -6.83
C VAL A 149 1.57 9.90 -7.79
N LYS A 150 0.26 9.66 -7.71
CA LYS A 150 -0.44 8.69 -8.58
C LYS A 150 -0.86 9.27 -9.93
N GLY A 151 -1.11 10.57 -10.01
CA GLY A 151 -1.62 11.22 -11.23
C GLY A 151 -0.53 11.95 -12.00
N ALA A 152 0.19 12.86 -11.33
CA ALA A 152 1.15 13.72 -12.01
C ALA A 152 2.37 12.94 -12.52
N LEU A 153 2.87 11.96 -11.74
CA LEU A 153 4.06 11.18 -12.11
C LEU A 153 3.87 10.34 -13.40
N PRO A 154 2.79 9.55 -13.58
CA PRO A 154 2.56 8.86 -14.84
C PRO A 154 2.20 9.79 -15.99
N MET A 155 1.52 10.92 -15.74
CA MET A 155 1.26 11.92 -16.79
C MET A 155 2.56 12.54 -17.32
N LEU A 156 3.52 12.84 -16.44
CA LEU A 156 4.84 13.34 -16.82
C LEU A 156 5.62 12.30 -17.63
N LEU A 157 5.62 11.03 -17.20
CA LEU A 157 6.25 9.95 -17.94
C LEU A 157 5.62 9.76 -19.34
N LEU A 158 4.29 9.84 -19.44
CA LEU A 158 3.57 9.82 -20.73
C LEU A 158 3.96 11.01 -21.62
N GLY A 159 4.05 12.21 -21.05
CA GLY A 159 4.50 13.41 -21.76
C GLY A 159 5.91 13.23 -22.33
N VAL A 160 6.86 12.74 -21.53
CA VAL A 160 8.23 12.47 -21.97
C VAL A 160 8.26 11.38 -23.05
N ALA A 161 7.46 10.31 -22.91
CA ALA A 161 7.37 9.24 -23.89
C ALA A 161 6.85 9.72 -25.25
N LEU A 162 5.80 10.57 -25.25
CA LEU A 162 5.23 11.16 -26.47
C LEU A 162 6.22 12.10 -27.16
N VAL A 163 7.00 12.87 -26.39
CA VAL A 163 8.07 13.74 -26.93
C VAL A 163 9.20 12.91 -27.53
N ARG A 164 9.65 11.83 -26.87
CA ARG A 164 10.68 10.93 -27.41
C ARG A 164 10.21 10.18 -28.66
N GLN A 165 8.95 9.76 -28.71
CA GLN A 165 8.39 9.08 -29.89
C GLN A 165 8.31 10.02 -31.11
N LYS A 166 8.07 11.31 -30.89
CA LYS A 166 8.14 12.34 -31.93
C LYS A 166 9.56 12.77 -32.33
N ALA A 167 10.54 12.58 -31.46
CA ALA A 167 11.94 12.93 -31.72
C ALA A 167 12.78 11.78 -32.32
N GLY A 168 12.25 10.55 -32.32
CA GLY A 168 12.89 9.35 -32.83
C GLY A 168 12.26 8.76 -34.10
N GLY A 169 11.40 9.52 -34.77
CA GLY A 169 10.86 9.23 -36.12
C GLY A 169 11.13 10.39 -37.04
#